data_AF-A0A945FN34-F1
#
_entry.id   AF-A0A945FN34-F1
#
_cell.length_a   1.000
_cell.length_b   1.000
_cell.length_c   1.000
_cell.angle_alpha   90.00
_cell.angle_beta   90.00
_cell.angle_gamma   90.00
#
_symmetry.space_group_name_H-M   'P 1'
#
loop_
_entity.id
_entity.type
_entity.pdbx_description
1 polymer ?
#
loop_
_entity_poly.entity_id
_entity_poly.type
_entity_poly.pdbx_seq_one_letter_code
_entity_poly.pdbx_strand_id
1 'polypeptide(L)'
;MSAAPQTAAQEILLFSPKTPFKDANFNARLLGPNISVNDDPPVGSAMPAFASYLCSFDFTQQGTHTFTVDRGDDKNRRSVLNIEMDHKAQSGLALRIGGEAVMVAEGKMHIPA
;
A
#
# COMPACT_ATOMS: atom_id res chain seq x y z
N MET A 1 18.97 -25.64 -7.49
CA MET A 1 18.35 -24.66 -8.41
C MET A 1 16.94 -24.43 -7.92
N SER A 2 16.69 -23.38 -7.14
CA SER A 2 15.35 -23.11 -6.61
C SER A 2 14.47 -22.61 -7.75
N ALA A 3 13.54 -23.44 -8.21
CA ALA A 3 12.49 -23.02 -9.11
C ALA A 3 11.45 -22.26 -8.28
N ALA A 4 11.72 -20.97 -8.03
CA ALA A 4 10.68 -20.09 -7.56
C ALA A 4 9.54 -20.13 -8.60
N PRO A 5 8.27 -20.29 -8.18
CA PRO A 5 7.15 -20.30 -9.10
C PRO A 5 7.21 -19.04 -9.98
N GLN A 6 7.04 -19.21 -11.28
CA GLN A 6 6.96 -18.10 -12.22
C GLN A 6 5.69 -17.31 -11.90
N THR A 7 5.84 -16.30 -11.05
CA THR A 7 4.75 -15.39 -10.70
C THR A 7 4.59 -14.35 -11.80
N ALA A 8 3.34 -14.09 -12.18
CA ALA A 8 3.01 -12.97 -13.07
C ALA A 8 3.11 -11.60 -12.35
N ALA A 9 3.35 -11.60 -11.04
CA ALA A 9 3.55 -10.38 -10.28
C ALA A 9 4.81 -9.64 -10.76
N GLN A 10 4.64 -8.39 -11.13
CA GLN A 10 5.73 -7.51 -11.56
C GLN A 10 6.51 -6.95 -10.36
N GLU A 11 5.88 -6.92 -9.19
CA GLU A 11 6.37 -6.31 -7.96
C GLU A 11 5.97 -7.16 -6.75
N ILE A 12 6.69 -6.99 -5.65
CA ILE A 12 6.44 -7.62 -4.36
C ILE A 12 6.18 -6.52 -3.34
N LEU A 13 5.05 -6.60 -2.65
CA LEU A 13 4.77 -5.79 -1.47
C LEU A 13 5.35 -6.48 -0.23
N LEU A 14 6.38 -5.89 0.37
CA LEU A 14 6.83 -6.23 1.71
C LEU A 14 6.07 -5.38 2.72
N PHE A 15 5.66 -5.99 3.84
CA PHE A 15 5.03 -5.26 4.94
C PHE A 15 5.41 -5.83 6.30
N SER A 16 5.27 -5.01 7.34
CA SER A 16 5.49 -5.39 8.74
C SER A 16 4.45 -4.74 9.64
N PRO A 17 3.80 -5.47 10.57
CA PRO A 17 2.92 -4.88 11.59
C PRO A 17 3.71 -4.13 12.68
N LYS A 18 5.04 -4.32 12.74
CA LYS A 18 5.92 -3.57 13.63
C LYS A 18 6.46 -2.37 12.86
N THR A 19 5.92 -1.20 13.20
CA THR A 19 6.32 0.10 12.62
C THR A 19 6.95 0.98 13.72
N PRO A 20 7.93 1.84 13.38
CA PRO A 20 8.47 2.81 14.32
C PRO A 20 7.49 3.96 14.63
N PHE A 21 6.40 4.08 13.87
CA PHE A 21 5.44 5.17 13.97
C PHE A 21 4.15 4.74 14.66
N LYS A 22 3.69 5.54 15.63
CA LYS A 22 2.50 5.20 16.44
C LYS A 22 1.17 5.39 15.70
N ASP A 23 1.16 6.18 14.63
CA ASP A 23 0.01 6.49 13.77
C ASP A 23 -0.16 5.50 12.61
N ALA A 24 0.70 4.47 12.53
CA ALA A 24 0.65 3.43 11.51
C ALA A 24 0.39 2.05 12.13
N ASN A 25 -0.38 1.19 11.46
CA ASN A 25 -0.53 -0.21 11.84
C ASN A 25 0.46 -1.11 11.09
N PHE A 26 0.81 -0.74 9.86
CA PHE A 26 1.76 -1.47 9.03
C PHE A 26 2.74 -0.51 8.34
N ASN A 27 4.00 -0.89 8.28
CA ASN A 27 4.96 -0.28 7.35
C ASN A 27 5.05 -1.15 6.10
N ALA A 28 5.10 -0.54 4.92
CA ALA A 28 5.15 -1.24 3.64
C ALA A 28 6.20 -0.69 2.68
N ARG A 29 6.71 -1.56 1.80
CA ARG A 29 7.65 -1.22 0.73
C ARG A 29 7.39 -2.07 -0.51
N LEU A 30 7.42 -1.45 -1.70
CA LEU A 30 7.40 -2.17 -2.97
C LEU A 30 8.82 -2.48 -3.45
N LEU A 31 9.02 -3.71 -3.90
CA LEU A 31 10.25 -4.17 -4.55
C LEU A 31 9.93 -4.73 -5.93
N GLY A 32 10.81 -4.50 -6.89
CA GLY A 32 10.63 -5.01 -8.25
C GLY A 32 11.87 -4.75 -9.09
N PRO A 33 12.00 -5.42 -10.25
CA PRO A 33 13.15 -5.28 -11.13
C PRO A 33 13.33 -3.84 -11.67
N ASN A 34 12.26 -3.05 -11.67
CA ASN A 34 12.24 -1.66 -12.15
C ASN A 34 12.22 -0.63 -11.00
N ILE A 35 12.43 -1.04 -9.75
CA ILE A 35 12.48 -0.15 -8.58
C ILE A 35 13.92 -0.13 -8.06
N SER A 36 14.54 1.05 -8.03
CA SER A 36 15.92 1.18 -7.54
C SER A 36 16.03 0.85 -6.04
N VAL A 37 17.22 0.44 -5.60
CA VAL A 37 17.50 0.08 -4.19
C VAL A 37 17.19 1.21 -3.21
N ASN A 38 17.31 2.46 -3.65
CA ASN A 38 17.06 3.65 -2.83
C ASN A 38 15.69 4.28 -3.11
N ASP A 39 14.92 3.73 -4.04
CA ASP A 39 13.58 4.22 -4.34
C ASP A 39 12.57 3.64 -3.34
N ASP A 40 11.55 4.45 -3.11
CA ASP A 40 10.39 4.07 -2.31
C ASP A 40 9.10 4.64 -2.94
N PRO A 41 8.57 3.96 -3.97
CA PRO A 41 7.42 4.44 -4.73
C PRO A 41 6.13 4.37 -3.90
N PRO A 42 5.07 5.11 -4.30
CA PRO A 42 3.76 5.00 -3.67
C PRO A 42 3.22 3.56 -3.70
N VAL A 43 2.71 3.09 -2.57
CA VAL A 43 2.23 1.70 -2.40
C VAL A 43 0.71 1.54 -2.57
N GLY A 44 0.01 2.62 -2.92
CA GLY A 44 -1.47 2.66 -2.94
C GLY A 44 -2.11 1.61 -3.85
N SER A 45 -1.49 1.32 -5.01
CA SER A 45 -1.97 0.31 -5.96
C SER A 45 -1.94 -1.12 -5.40
N ALA A 46 -1.09 -1.39 -4.40
CA ALA A 46 -0.97 -2.72 -3.78
C ALA A 46 -1.96 -2.92 -2.62
N MET A 47 -2.61 -1.86 -2.12
CA MET A 47 -3.50 -1.93 -0.96
C MET A 47 -4.73 -2.83 -1.16
N PRO A 48 -5.38 -2.92 -2.36
CA PRO A 48 -6.44 -3.90 -2.60
C PRO A 48 -6.00 -5.35 -2.38
N ALA A 49 -4.83 -5.72 -2.92
CA ALA A 49 -4.27 -7.06 -2.75
C ALA A 49 -3.88 -7.32 -1.28
N PHE A 50 -3.30 -6.32 -0.61
CA PHE A 50 -2.95 -6.39 0.80
C PHE A 50 -4.19 -6.58 1.70
N ALA A 51 -5.24 -5.80 1.48
CA ALA A 51 -6.51 -5.93 2.20
C ALA A 51 -7.14 -7.32 1.99
N SER A 52 -7.14 -7.82 0.75
CA SER A 52 -7.60 -9.17 0.45
C SER A 52 -6.78 -10.25 1.15
N TYR A 53 -5.46 -10.06 1.25
CA TYR A 53 -4.58 -10.96 2.00
C TYR A 53 -4.96 -10.98 3.48
N LEU A 54 -5.20 -9.83 4.12
CA LEU A 54 -5.67 -9.77 5.52
C LEU A 54 -7.02 -10.48 5.72
N CYS A 55 -7.93 -10.37 4.76
CA CYS A 55 -9.22 -11.07 4.78
C CYS A 55 -9.12 -12.60 4.56
N SER A 56 -8.01 -13.10 4.02
CA SER A 56 -7.85 -14.54 3.76
C SER A 56 -7.56 -15.39 5.00
N PHE A 57 -7.34 -14.75 6.15
CA PHE A 57 -7.09 -15.44 7.40
C PHE A 57 -8.39 -15.72 8.17
N ASP A 58 -8.54 -16.95 8.66
CA ASP A 58 -9.72 -17.39 9.43
C ASP A 58 -9.97 -16.57 10.71
N PHE A 59 -8.92 -15.96 11.27
CA PHE A 59 -9.04 -15.13 12.47
C PHE A 59 -9.56 -13.71 12.18
N THR A 60 -9.55 -13.26 10.92
CA THR A 60 -10.04 -11.95 10.54
C THR A 60 -11.56 -11.94 10.62
N GLN A 61 -12.09 -11.28 11.64
CA GLN A 61 -13.53 -11.23 11.90
C GLN A 61 -14.28 -10.49 10.80
N GLN A 62 -15.53 -10.88 10.55
CA GLN A 62 -16.42 -10.12 9.68
C GLN A 62 -16.74 -8.75 10.29
N GLY A 63 -16.84 -7.73 9.44
CA GLY A 63 -17.10 -6.36 9.84
C GLY A 63 -16.39 -5.33 8.96
N THR A 64 -16.50 -4.07 9.35
CA THR A 64 -15.74 -2.97 8.76
C THR A 64 -14.49 -2.74 9.60
N HIS A 65 -13.33 -2.83 8.95
CA HIS A 65 -12.02 -2.66 9.58
C HIS A 65 -11.38 -1.37 9.09
N THR A 66 -10.78 -0.63 10.01
CA THR A 66 -9.99 0.57 9.70
C THR A 66 -8.55 0.34 10.13
N PHE A 67 -7.60 0.61 9.26
CA PHE A 67 -6.17 0.52 9.58
C PHE A 67 -5.35 1.49 8.74
N THR A 68 -4.13 1.75 9.18
CA THR A 68 -3.19 2.65 8.50
C THR A 68 -1.96 1.91 7.99
N VAL A 69 -1.51 2.29 6.81
CA VAL A 69 -0.30 1.78 6.18
C VAL A 69 0.64 2.94 5.86
N ASP A 70 1.82 2.94 6.47
CA ASP A 70 2.87 3.89 6.15
C ASP A 70 3.90 3.30 5.20
N ARG A 71 4.54 4.17 4.42
CA ARG A 71 5.69 3.82 3.59
C ARG A 71 6.78 4.88 3.72
N GLY A 72 8.01 4.43 3.57
CA GLY A 72 9.21 5.26 3.68
C GLY A 72 9.65 5.52 5.10
N ASP A 73 10.40 6.61 5.26
CA ASP A 73 10.98 7.04 6.53
C ASP A 73 10.81 8.54 6.72
N ASP A 74 11.03 8.99 7.95
CA ASP A 74 10.91 10.40 8.37
C ASP A 74 11.94 11.33 7.74
N LYS A 75 13.08 10.81 7.29
CA LYS A 75 14.19 11.64 6.79
C LYS A 75 14.01 12.02 5.32
N ASN A 76 13.36 11.16 4.55
CA ASN A 76 13.17 11.33 3.13
C ASN A 76 11.74 11.80 2.84
N ARG A 77 10.82 10.85 2.73
CA ARG A 77 9.42 11.11 2.40
C ARG A 77 8.61 10.03 3.07
N ARG A 78 7.86 10.36 4.12
CA ARG A 78 6.85 9.47 4.69
C ARG A 78 5.48 9.78 4.10
N SER A 79 4.68 8.77 3.84
CA SER A 79 3.25 8.94 3.53
C SER A 79 2.45 7.85 4.22
N VAL A 80 1.26 8.24 4.71
CA VAL A 80 0.35 7.37 5.45
C VAL A 80 -0.94 7.25 4.67
N LEU A 81 -1.38 6.02 4.44
CA LEU A 81 -2.67 5.69 3.85
C LEU A 81 -3.63 5.25 4.95
N ASN A 82 -4.82 5.84 4.95
CA ASN A 82 -5.95 5.43 5.76
C ASN A 82 -6.80 4.46 4.95
N ILE A 83 -7.04 3.26 5.48
CA ILE A 83 -7.75 2.20 4.77
C ILE A 83 -8.98 1.78 5.57
N GLU A 84 -10.12 1.72 4.89
CA GLU A 84 -11.35 1.14 5.42
C GLU A 84 -11.78 -0.03 4.51
N MET A 85 -12.01 -1.17 5.13
CA MET A 85 -12.22 -2.46 4.46
C MET A 85 -13.47 -3.15 5.01
N ASP A 86 -14.42 -3.49 4.12
CA ASP A 86 -15.64 -4.20 4.49
C ASP A 86 -15.50 -5.72 4.27
N HIS A 87 -15.13 -6.45 5.32
CA HIS A 87 -15.08 -7.91 5.29
C HIS A 87 -16.46 -8.50 5.63
N LYS A 88 -17.35 -8.63 4.65
CA LYS A 88 -18.76 -9.04 4.84
C LYS A 88 -19.10 -10.44 4.27
N ALA A 89 -18.10 -11.31 4.09
CA ALA A 89 -18.26 -12.64 3.47
C ALA A 89 -18.96 -12.64 2.09
N GLN A 90 -18.81 -11.54 1.34
CA GLN A 90 -19.30 -11.40 -0.03
C GLN A 90 -18.18 -11.69 -1.03
N SER A 91 -18.52 -11.89 -2.30
CA SER A 91 -17.53 -12.15 -3.36
C SER A 91 -16.59 -10.98 -3.63
N GLY A 92 -16.97 -9.76 -3.23
CA GLY A 92 -16.17 -8.55 -3.38
C GLY A 92 -15.77 -7.94 -2.04
N LEU A 93 -14.59 -7.31 -2.03
CA LEU A 93 -14.07 -6.56 -0.89
C LEU A 93 -14.20 -5.06 -1.16
N ALA A 94 -15.16 -4.38 -0.51
CA ALA A 94 -15.30 -2.95 -0.65
C ALA A 94 -14.21 -2.23 0.15
N LEU A 95 -13.31 -1.55 -0.56
CA LEU A 95 -12.13 -0.89 0.01
C LEU A 95 -12.18 0.61 -0.26
N ARG A 96 -11.89 1.42 0.76
CA ARG A 96 -11.71 2.87 0.68
C ARG A 96 -10.28 3.15 1.11
N ILE A 97 -9.56 3.90 0.27
CA ILE A 97 -8.17 4.29 0.52
C ILE A 97 -8.14 5.80 0.47
N GLY A 98 -7.70 6.41 1.57
CA GLY A 98 -7.52 7.84 1.70
C GLY A 98 -6.10 8.19 2.17
N GLY A 99 -5.75 9.45 2.08
CA GLY A 99 -4.47 9.97 2.54
C GLY A 99 -4.42 11.49 2.35
N GLU A 100 -3.59 12.14 3.13
CA GLU A 100 -3.36 13.58 3.02
C GLU A 100 -2.48 13.90 1.81
N ALA A 101 -2.75 15.02 1.15
CA ALA A 101 -1.96 15.52 0.04
C ALA A 101 -1.63 17.00 0.24
N VAL A 102 -0.43 17.40 -0.19
CA VAL A 102 0.02 18.79 -0.17
C VAL A 102 0.44 19.21 -1.57
N MET A 103 0.04 20.41 -1.99
CA MET A 103 0.49 20.99 -3.25
C MET A 103 1.96 21.39 -3.13
N VAL A 104 2.82 20.78 -3.95
CA VAL A 104 4.27 21.05 -3.92
C VAL A 104 4.68 22.12 -4.95
N ALA A 105 4.02 22.14 -6.11
CA ALA A 105 4.28 23.11 -7.17
C ALA A 105 3.02 23.30 -8.03
N GLU A 106 2.89 24.49 -8.61
CA GLU A 106 1.85 24.86 -9.56
C GLU A 106 2.50 25.53 -10.79
N GLY A 107 1.93 25.32 -11.97
CA GLY A 107 2.43 25.92 -13.21
C GLY A 107 1.42 25.84 -14.36
N LYS A 108 1.82 26.34 -15.53
CA LYS A 108 0.99 26.32 -16.77
C LYS A 108 1.76 25.62 -17.89
N MET A 109 1.07 24.73 -18.61
CA MET A 109 1.59 24.10 -19.83
C MET A 109 1.02 24.81 -21.05
N HIS A 110 1.88 25.37 -21.90
CA HIS A 110 1.48 25.93 -23.19
C HIS A 110 1.60 24.82 -24.23
N ILE A 111 0.48 24.46 -24.85
CA ILE A 111 0.45 23.50 -25.96
C ILE A 111 0.55 24.24 -27.30
N PRO A 112 1.29 23.71 -28.29
CA PRO A 112 1.30 24.28 -29.65
C PRO A 112 -0.10 24.29 -30.28
N ALA A 113 -0.31 25.21 -31.21
CA ALA A 113 -1.51 25.25 -32.06
C ALA A 113 -1.52 24.10 -33.08
#